data_AF-A0A2V5R4V8-F1
#
_entry.id   AF-A0A2V5R4V8-F1
#
_cell.length_a   1.000
_cell.length_b   1.000
_cell.length_c   1.000
_cell.angle_alpha   90.00
_cell.angle_beta   90.00
_cell.angle_gamma   90.00
#
_symmetry.space_group_name_H-M   'P 1'
#
loop_
_entity.id
_entity.type
_entity.pdbx_description
1 polymer ?
#
loop_
_entity_poly.entity_id
_entity_poly.type
_entity_poly.pdbx_seq_one_letter_code
_entity_poly.pdbx_strand_id
1 'polypeptide(L)'
;MTAEAILVGKTGEPNRLSDYAEDYRPFEFVVLHPSRTFVEKLLALDAGLAKGIGYVRTRHYYDVCSVYTRFPGVQKFIRGPEFRKLARNAIEIGNKNFGSNTDPDLNLSKSPALNLKREQIELLERQYKAEAAYYFKGQPAFGELLHTLDSIREDLTATYK
;
A
#
# COMPACT_ATOMS: atom_id res chain seq x y z
N MET A 1 22.72 -10.38 9.34
CA MET A 1 22.67 -11.02 10.67
C MET A 1 21.45 -11.93 10.68
N THR A 2 21.66 -13.23 10.87
CA THR A 2 20.59 -14.22 11.04
C THR A 2 20.05 -14.14 12.47
N ALA A 3 18.81 -14.60 12.73
CA ALA A 3 18.20 -14.60 14.06
C ALA A 3 19.06 -15.35 15.10
N GLU A 4 19.78 -16.39 14.67
CA GLU A 4 20.74 -17.13 15.49
C GLU A 4 21.86 -16.26 16.07
N ALA A 5 22.29 -15.21 15.36
CA ALA A 5 23.36 -14.32 15.82
C ALA A 5 22.95 -13.39 16.98
N ILE A 6 21.66 -13.23 17.24
CA ILE A 6 21.11 -12.42 18.35
C ILE A 6 21.04 -13.24 19.64
N LEU A 7 20.95 -14.57 19.53
CA LEU A 7 20.78 -15.51 20.64
C LEU A 7 22.10 -15.99 21.26
N VAL A 8 23.25 -15.62 20.70
CA VAL A 8 24.56 -15.90 21.29
C VAL A 8 25.11 -14.62 21.91
N GLY A 9 25.00 -14.51 23.23
CA GLY A 9 25.60 -13.41 23.99
C GLY A 9 27.11 -13.31 23.71
N LYS A 10 27.64 -12.09 23.60
CA LYS A 10 29.05 -11.84 23.23
C LYS A 10 30.09 -12.27 24.28
N THR A 11 29.67 -12.72 25.44
CA THR A 11 30.53 -13.04 26.59
C THR A 11 29.76 -14.03 27.46
N GLY A 12 30.42 -15.07 27.98
CA GLY A 12 29.85 -16.27 28.62
C GLY A 12 28.98 -16.09 29.87
N GLU A 13 28.06 -15.12 29.88
CA GLU A 13 26.93 -15.02 30.80
C GLU A 13 25.70 -15.71 30.19
N PRO A 14 24.78 -16.26 31.02
CA PRO A 14 23.53 -16.84 30.54
C PRO A 14 22.73 -15.76 29.80
N ASN A 15 22.57 -15.97 28.50
CA ASN A 15 21.81 -15.05 27.67
C ASN A 15 20.34 -15.12 28.09
N ARG A 16 19.82 -14.11 28.80
CA ARG A 16 18.41 -14.04 29.20
C ARG A 16 17.43 -14.15 28.02
N LEU A 17 17.91 -14.02 26.78
CA LEU A 17 17.15 -14.26 25.56
C LEU A 17 17.01 -15.74 25.19
N SER A 18 17.79 -16.66 25.77
CA SER A 18 17.65 -18.10 25.55
C SER A 18 16.35 -18.65 26.11
N ASP A 19 15.83 -18.05 27.18
CA ASP A 19 14.53 -18.40 27.76
C ASP A 19 13.37 -18.07 26.80
N TYR A 20 13.61 -17.17 25.84
CA TYR A 20 12.68 -16.77 24.79
C TYR A 20 12.99 -17.44 23.45
N ALA A 21 13.89 -18.43 23.39
CA ALA A 21 14.28 -19.07 22.12
C ALA A 21 13.07 -19.68 21.37
N GLU A 22 12.07 -20.17 22.10
CA GLU A 22 10.79 -20.62 21.54
C GLU A 22 9.98 -19.47 20.93
N ASP A 23 9.96 -18.31 21.56
CA ASP A 23 9.22 -17.11 21.10
C ASP A 23 9.84 -16.49 19.84
N TYR A 24 11.13 -16.76 19.59
CA TYR A 24 11.83 -16.35 18.38
C TYR A 24 11.76 -17.37 17.24
N ARG A 25 11.04 -18.49 17.42
CA ARG A 25 10.90 -19.46 16.34
C ARG A 25 10.14 -18.85 15.16
N PRO A 26 10.62 -19.06 13.92
CA PRO A 26 9.87 -18.64 12.75
C PRO A 26 8.55 -19.42 12.70
N PHE A 27 7.49 -18.73 12.33
CA PHE A 27 6.18 -19.33 12.12
C PHE A 27 5.62 -18.90 10.77
N GLU A 28 4.74 -19.72 10.22
CA GLU A 28 4.05 -19.41 8.98
C GLU A 28 2.86 -18.49 9.26
N PHE A 29 2.68 -17.48 8.41
CA PHE A 29 1.55 -16.58 8.50
C PHE A 29 0.94 -16.38 7.11
N VAL A 30 -0.38 -16.56 7.02
CA VAL A 30 -1.11 -16.31 5.79
C VAL A 30 -1.36 -14.81 5.66
N VAL A 31 -0.75 -14.20 4.65
CA VAL A 31 -0.92 -12.77 4.35
C VAL A 31 -1.77 -12.56 3.10
N LEU A 32 -2.32 -11.35 2.98
CA LEU A 32 -3.05 -10.94 1.78
C LEU A 32 -2.10 -10.86 0.57
N HIS A 33 -2.57 -11.32 -0.59
CA HIS A 33 -1.79 -11.26 -1.82
C HIS A 33 -1.46 -9.80 -2.23
N PRO A 34 -0.24 -9.49 -2.71
CA PRO A 34 0.15 -8.12 -3.07
C PRO A 34 -0.80 -7.42 -4.04
N SER A 35 -1.30 -8.11 -5.06
CA SER A 35 -2.29 -7.54 -6.00
C SER A 35 -3.59 -7.09 -5.32
N ARG A 36 -4.05 -7.84 -4.31
CA ARG A 36 -5.25 -7.47 -3.55
C ARG A 36 -4.97 -6.28 -2.65
N THR A 37 -3.83 -6.28 -1.96
CA THR A 37 -3.37 -5.12 -1.17
C THR A 37 -3.28 -3.87 -2.03
N PHE A 38 -2.71 -3.96 -3.24
CA PHE A 38 -2.62 -2.85 -4.17
C PHE A 38 -4.00 -2.26 -4.50
N VAL A 39 -4.94 -3.11 -4.92
CA VAL A 39 -6.31 -2.69 -5.29
C VAL A 39 -7.03 -2.03 -4.12
N GLU A 40 -7.02 -2.66 -2.94
CA GLU A 40 -7.73 -2.12 -1.78
C GLU A 40 -7.14 -0.79 -1.29
N LYS A 41 -5.81 -0.64 -1.35
CA LYS A 41 -5.16 0.62 -0.96
C LYS A 41 -5.44 1.74 -1.97
N LEU A 42 -5.47 1.43 -3.26
CA LEU A 42 -5.83 2.40 -4.29
C LEU A 42 -7.30 2.84 -4.14
N LEU A 43 -8.22 1.90 -3.89
CA LEU A 43 -9.62 2.21 -3.59
C LEU A 43 -9.78 3.04 -2.32
N ALA A 44 -8.99 2.75 -1.27
CA ALA A 44 -9.01 3.54 -0.04
C ALA A 44 -8.54 4.99 -0.26
N LEU A 45 -7.55 5.20 -1.13
CA LEU A 45 -7.12 6.55 -1.52
C LEU A 45 -8.20 7.28 -2.32
N ASP A 46 -8.81 6.60 -3.29
CA ASP A 46 -9.90 7.13 -4.11
C ASP A 46 -11.07 7.59 -3.24
N ALA A 47 -11.57 6.70 -2.37
CA ALA A 47 -12.65 6.98 -1.43
C ALA A 47 -12.29 8.09 -0.43
N GLY A 48 -11.04 8.10 0.06
CA GLY A 48 -10.53 9.15 0.94
C GLY A 48 -10.61 10.53 0.29
N LEU A 49 -10.12 10.66 -0.94
CA LEU A 49 -10.19 11.92 -1.69
C LEU A 49 -11.61 12.32 -2.08
N ALA A 50 -12.45 11.36 -2.46
CA ALA A 50 -13.86 11.61 -2.76
C ALA A 50 -14.60 12.18 -1.54
N LYS A 51 -14.24 11.75 -0.32
CA LYS A 51 -14.78 12.28 0.93
C LYS A 51 -14.15 13.62 1.33
N GLY A 52 -12.91 13.88 0.90
CA GLY A 52 -12.17 15.12 1.12
C GLY A 52 -10.74 14.87 1.61
N ILE A 53 -9.83 15.78 1.27
CA ILE A 53 -8.38 15.57 1.46
C ILE A 53 -7.96 15.24 2.91
N GLY A 54 -8.70 15.71 3.92
CA GLY A 54 -8.44 15.40 5.33
C GLY A 54 -8.74 13.95 5.74
N TYR A 55 -9.43 13.18 4.90
CA TYR A 55 -9.70 11.75 5.12
C TYR A 55 -8.66 10.84 4.48
N VAL A 56 -7.72 11.40 3.71
CA VAL A 56 -6.66 10.64 3.04
C VAL A 56 -5.63 10.21 4.07
N ARG A 57 -5.39 8.90 4.16
CA ARG A 57 -4.26 8.35 4.92
C ARG A 57 -3.04 8.35 4.02
N THR A 58 -2.15 9.32 4.21
CA THR A 58 -1.05 9.55 3.26
C THR A 58 -0.08 8.36 3.17
N ARG A 59 0.02 7.54 4.22
CA ARG A 59 0.73 6.25 4.16
C ARG A 59 0.26 5.32 3.03
N HIS A 60 -0.99 5.38 2.59
CA HIS A 60 -1.46 4.52 1.51
C HIS A 60 -0.83 4.85 0.16
N TYR A 61 -0.37 6.09 -0.07
CA TYR A 61 0.46 6.41 -1.24
C TYR A 61 1.76 5.61 -1.22
N TYR A 62 2.44 5.58 -0.06
CA TYR A 62 3.63 4.75 0.09
C TYR A 62 3.32 3.26 -0.10
N ASP A 63 2.23 2.75 0.48
CA ASP A 63 1.86 1.34 0.37
C ASP A 63 1.63 0.95 -1.10
N VAL A 64 0.86 1.74 -1.84
CA VAL A 64 0.55 1.52 -3.28
C VAL A 64 1.83 1.55 -4.12
N CYS A 65 2.65 2.59 -3.97
CA CYS A 65 3.91 2.72 -4.74
C CYS A 65 4.90 1.61 -4.37
N SER A 66 5.01 1.24 -3.10
CA SER A 66 5.90 0.17 -2.64
C SER A 66 5.47 -1.19 -3.17
N VAL A 67 4.17 -1.49 -3.17
CA VAL A 67 3.66 -2.75 -3.70
C VAL A 67 3.85 -2.80 -5.21
N TYR A 68 3.59 -1.71 -5.93
CA TYR A 68 3.79 -1.63 -7.37
C TYR A 68 5.26 -1.82 -7.79
N THR A 69 6.20 -1.19 -7.07
CA THR A 69 7.63 -1.21 -7.42
C THR A 69 8.34 -2.49 -6.98
N ARG A 70 7.96 -3.09 -5.84
CA ARG A 70 8.65 -4.26 -5.27
C ARG A 70 8.18 -5.60 -5.82
N PHE A 71 6.95 -5.65 -6.36
CA PHE A 71 6.37 -6.90 -6.84
C PHE A 71 6.09 -6.81 -8.35
N PRO A 72 7.00 -7.32 -9.21
CA PRO A 72 6.80 -7.31 -10.67
C PRO A 72 5.49 -7.97 -11.13
N GLY A 73 5.00 -8.95 -10.36
CA GLY A 73 3.69 -9.58 -10.59
C GLY A 73 2.53 -8.59 -10.52
N VAL A 74 2.62 -7.54 -9.70
CA VAL A 74 1.60 -6.47 -9.61
C VAL A 74 1.58 -5.62 -10.87
N GLN A 75 2.75 -5.27 -11.43
CA GLN A 75 2.83 -4.51 -12.68
C GLN A 75 2.20 -5.28 -13.85
N LYS A 76 2.49 -6.59 -13.95
CA LYS A 76 1.86 -7.46 -14.95
C LYS A 76 0.36 -7.60 -14.71
N PHE A 77 -0.05 -7.74 -13.45
CA PHE A 77 -1.45 -7.88 -13.05
C PHE A 77 -2.29 -6.65 -13.42
N ILE A 78 -1.79 -5.44 -13.13
CA ILE A 78 -2.50 -4.18 -13.39
C ILE A 78 -2.86 -4.04 -14.87
N ARG A 79 -1.98 -4.47 -15.77
CA ARG A 79 -2.18 -4.42 -17.22
C ARG A 79 -3.21 -5.43 -17.73
N GLY A 80 -3.61 -6.42 -16.92
CA GLY A 80 -4.48 -7.53 -17.31
C GLY A 80 -5.94 -7.35 -16.92
N PRO A 81 -6.86 -8.16 -17.48
CA PRO A 81 -8.29 -8.10 -17.17
C PRO A 81 -8.61 -8.48 -15.71
N GLU A 82 -7.75 -9.28 -15.07
CA GLU A 82 -7.91 -9.69 -13.67
C GLU A 82 -7.88 -8.49 -12.70
N PHE A 83 -7.22 -7.39 -13.07
CA PHE A 83 -7.26 -6.16 -12.28
C PHE A 83 -8.70 -5.65 -12.10
N ARG A 84 -9.43 -5.51 -13.22
CA ARG A 84 -10.81 -4.99 -13.21
C ARG A 84 -11.74 -5.92 -12.44
N LYS A 85 -11.56 -7.23 -12.59
CA LYS A 85 -12.32 -8.24 -11.86
C LYS A 85 -12.11 -8.12 -10.35
N LEU A 86 -10.85 -7.96 -9.91
CA LEU A 86 -10.54 -7.82 -8.49
C LEU A 86 -11.04 -6.49 -7.91
N ALA A 87 -10.91 -5.40 -8.66
CA ALA A 87 -11.42 -4.08 -8.26
C ALA A 87 -12.94 -4.10 -8.09
N ARG A 88 -13.68 -4.62 -9.08
CA ARG A 88 -15.14 -4.80 -8.99
C ARG A 88 -15.51 -5.61 -7.76
N ASN A 89 -14.86 -6.77 -7.55
CA ASN A 89 -15.16 -7.64 -6.41
C ASN A 89 -14.91 -6.94 -5.07
N ALA A 90 -13.81 -6.19 -4.94
CA ALA A 90 -13.51 -5.42 -3.74
C ALA A 90 -14.56 -4.33 -3.48
N ILE A 91 -15.01 -3.64 -4.54
CA ILE A 91 -16.08 -2.62 -4.45
C ILE A 91 -17.42 -3.26 -4.04
N GLU A 92 -17.80 -4.38 -4.64
CA GLU A 92 -19.05 -5.09 -4.32
C GLU A 92 -19.07 -5.56 -2.87
N ILE A 93 -17.95 -6.11 -2.37
CA ILE A 93 -17.78 -6.46 -0.96
C ILE A 93 -17.89 -5.21 -0.07
N GLY A 94 -17.25 -4.12 -0.48
CA GLY A 94 -17.33 -2.82 0.18
C GLY A 94 -18.76 -2.33 0.32
N ASN A 95 -19.50 -2.29 -0.78
CA ASN A 95 -20.87 -1.83 -0.85
C ASN A 95 -21.80 -2.71 0.01
N LYS A 96 -21.66 -4.05 -0.11
CA LYS A 96 -22.50 -4.99 0.62
C LYS A 96 -22.34 -4.89 2.14
N ASN A 97 -21.11 -4.73 2.62
CA ASN A 97 -20.82 -4.83 4.06
C ASN A 97 -20.65 -3.48 4.76
N PHE A 98 -20.32 -2.41 4.03
CA PHE A 98 -19.99 -1.10 4.59
C PHE A 98 -20.78 0.06 3.96
N GLY A 99 -21.65 -0.19 2.98
CA GLY A 99 -22.51 0.84 2.39
C GLY A 99 -21.75 1.96 1.66
N SER A 100 -20.59 1.64 1.07
CA SER A 100 -19.74 2.63 0.38
C SER A 100 -20.38 3.29 -0.85
N ASN A 101 -21.43 2.68 -1.43
CA ASN A 101 -22.14 3.15 -2.63
C ASN A 101 -21.21 3.54 -3.79
N THR A 102 -20.09 2.83 -3.93
CA THR A 102 -19.11 3.05 -5.00
C THR A 102 -19.54 2.29 -6.24
N ASP A 103 -19.41 2.90 -7.41
CA ASP A 103 -19.71 2.22 -8.69
C ASP A 103 -18.81 0.99 -8.89
N PRO A 104 -19.35 -0.24 -9.03
CA PRO A 104 -18.55 -1.44 -9.31
C PRO A 104 -17.73 -1.37 -10.60
N ASP A 105 -18.08 -0.47 -11.51
CA ASP A 105 -17.40 -0.20 -12.78
C ASP A 105 -16.45 1.01 -12.75
N LEU A 106 -16.13 1.52 -11.55
CA LEU A 106 -15.23 2.64 -11.34
C LEU A 106 -13.94 2.51 -12.18
N ASN A 107 -13.66 3.54 -12.98
CA ASN A 107 -12.42 3.65 -13.73
C ASN A 107 -11.32 4.24 -12.85
N LEU A 108 -10.50 3.37 -12.27
CA LEU A 108 -9.41 3.76 -11.37
C LEU A 108 -8.28 4.52 -12.07
N SER A 109 -8.13 4.48 -13.39
CA SER A 109 -7.16 5.35 -14.08
C SER A 109 -7.55 6.84 -13.98
N LYS A 110 -8.85 7.11 -13.80
CA LYS A 110 -9.40 8.45 -13.58
C LYS A 110 -9.53 8.81 -12.10
N SER A 111 -9.06 7.96 -11.20
CA SER A 111 -9.10 8.24 -9.76
C SER A 111 -8.45 9.58 -9.45
N PRO A 112 -9.07 10.44 -8.61
CA PRO A 112 -8.43 11.65 -8.10
C PRO A 112 -7.11 11.35 -7.39
N ALA A 113 -6.96 10.14 -6.82
CA ALA A 113 -5.73 9.73 -6.14
C ALA A 113 -4.53 9.62 -7.07
N LEU A 114 -4.74 9.35 -8.36
CA LEU A 114 -3.70 9.29 -9.39
C LEU A 114 -3.59 10.59 -10.21
N ASN A 115 -4.49 11.54 -9.98
CA ASN A 115 -4.61 12.77 -10.76
C ASN A 115 -4.66 13.99 -9.83
N LEU A 116 -3.69 14.06 -8.93
CA LEU A 116 -3.59 15.11 -7.92
C LEU A 116 -3.27 16.46 -8.56
N LYS A 117 -3.96 17.51 -8.08
CA LYS A 117 -3.63 18.90 -8.37
C LYS A 117 -2.46 19.38 -7.50
N ARG A 118 -1.76 20.42 -7.95
CA ARG A 118 -0.62 21.01 -7.22
C ARG A 118 -0.95 21.36 -5.77
N GLU A 119 -2.08 22.03 -5.54
CA GLU A 119 -2.56 22.37 -4.18
C GLU A 119 -2.81 21.14 -3.30
N GLN A 120 -3.27 20.02 -3.88
CA GLN A 120 -3.50 18.78 -3.16
C GLN A 120 -2.16 18.10 -2.83
N ILE A 121 -1.20 18.12 -3.76
CA ILE A 121 0.15 17.59 -3.54
C ILE A 121 0.81 18.30 -2.36
N GLU A 122 0.77 19.63 -2.30
CA GLU A 122 1.37 20.41 -1.22
C GLU A 122 0.74 20.08 0.15
N LEU A 123 -0.58 19.87 0.20
CA LEU A 123 -1.28 19.48 1.42
C LEU A 123 -0.95 18.06 1.87
N LEU A 124 -1.00 17.11 0.92
CA LEU A 124 -0.69 15.70 1.19
C LEU A 124 0.77 15.52 1.57
N GLU A 125 1.70 16.25 0.97
CA GLU A 125 3.12 16.19 1.33
C GLU A 125 3.35 16.65 2.78
N ARG A 126 2.66 17.71 3.23
CA ARG A 126 2.74 18.16 4.63
C ARG A 126 2.20 17.10 5.59
N GLN A 127 1.05 16.52 5.30
CA GLN A 127 0.45 15.44 6.09
C GLN A 127 1.37 14.21 6.13
N TYR A 128 1.88 13.82 4.97
CA TYR A 128 2.79 12.69 4.82
C TYR A 128 4.05 12.87 5.66
N LYS A 129 4.70 14.04 5.61
CA LYS A 129 5.87 14.33 6.46
C LYS A 129 5.56 14.25 7.96
N ALA A 130 4.35 14.62 8.39
CA ALA A 130 3.95 14.51 9.79
C ALA A 130 3.79 13.03 10.23
N GLU A 131 3.56 12.11 9.29
CA GLU A 131 3.44 10.67 9.52
C GLU A 131 4.79 9.93 9.51
N ALA A 132 5.93 10.63 9.42
CA ALA A 132 7.27 10.03 9.29
C ALA A 132 7.61 8.98 10.36
N ALA A 133 7.10 9.17 11.59
CA ALA A 133 7.33 8.23 12.70
C ALA A 133 6.74 6.83 12.44
N TYR A 134 5.81 6.67 11.50
CA TYR A 134 5.20 5.39 11.18
C TYR A 134 6.06 4.50 10.24
N TYR A 135 7.23 4.98 9.84
CA TYR A 135 8.10 4.33 8.85
C TYR A 135 9.36 3.74 9.48
N PHE A 136 9.45 2.42 9.51
CA PHE A 136 10.56 1.72 10.17
C PHE A 136 11.89 1.78 9.40
N LYS A 137 11.85 1.81 8.06
CA LYS A 137 13.06 1.83 7.19
C LYS A 137 13.22 3.14 6.40
N GLY A 138 12.61 4.22 6.89
CA GLY A 138 12.59 5.52 6.22
C GLY A 138 11.38 5.73 5.32
N GLN A 139 11.07 7.01 5.14
CA GLN A 139 9.96 7.51 4.36
C GLN A 139 10.55 8.23 3.12
N PRO A 140 10.33 7.74 1.89
CA PRO A 140 10.79 8.44 0.69
C PRO A 140 10.08 9.79 0.59
N ALA A 141 10.66 10.78 -0.09
CA ALA A 141 10.00 12.05 -0.30
C ALA A 141 8.67 11.87 -1.05
N PHE A 142 7.64 12.64 -0.73
CA PHE A 142 6.33 12.49 -1.37
C PHE A 142 6.41 12.69 -2.90
N GLY A 143 7.27 13.61 -3.36
CA GLY A 143 7.54 13.83 -4.78
C GLY A 143 8.05 12.59 -5.53
N GLU A 144 8.81 11.71 -4.87
CA GLU A 144 9.28 10.45 -5.47
C GLU A 144 8.11 9.49 -5.74
N LEU A 145 7.08 9.52 -4.87
CA LEU A 145 5.88 8.71 -5.06
C LEU A 145 5.10 9.16 -6.29
N LEU A 146 5.06 10.48 -6.59
CA LEU A 146 4.31 11.03 -7.71
C LEU A 146 4.73 10.41 -9.05
N HIS A 147 6.03 10.23 -9.28
CA HIS A 147 6.52 9.55 -10.48
C HIS A 147 6.00 8.11 -10.60
N THR A 148 5.90 7.40 -9.48
CA THR A 148 5.33 6.05 -9.46
C THR A 148 3.82 6.07 -9.72
N LEU A 149 3.10 7.08 -9.22
CA LEU A 149 1.67 7.26 -9.50
C LEU A 149 1.42 7.52 -10.98
N ASP A 150 2.28 8.28 -11.66
CA ASP A 150 2.19 8.48 -13.10
C ASP A 150 2.31 7.16 -13.87
N SER A 151 3.29 6.30 -13.54
CA SER A 151 3.43 4.98 -14.15
C SER A 151 2.23 4.07 -13.89
N ILE A 152 1.69 4.09 -12.67
CA ILE A 152 0.47 3.35 -12.32
C ILE A 152 -0.71 3.83 -13.17
N ARG A 153 -0.88 5.15 -13.33
CA ARG A 153 -1.95 5.73 -14.14
C ARG A 153 -1.83 5.33 -15.60
N GLU A 154 -0.63 5.33 -16.17
CA GLU A 154 -0.37 4.91 -17.54
C GLU A 154 -0.75 3.44 -17.77
N ASP A 155 -0.28 2.56 -16.89
CA ASP A 155 -0.61 1.13 -16.94
C ASP A 155 -2.13 0.88 -16.85
N LEU A 156 -2.80 1.55 -15.91
CA LEU A 156 -4.25 1.44 -15.76
C LEU A 156 -4.99 1.99 -16.96
N THR A 157 -4.52 3.10 -17.54
CA THR A 157 -5.15 3.69 -18.72
C THR A 157 -5.13 2.72 -19.90
N ALA A 158 -4.06 1.93 -20.05
CA ALA A 158 -4.01 0.88 -21.07
C ALA A 158 -5.05 -0.24 -20.83
N THR A 159 -5.36 -0.55 -19.57
CA THR A 159 -6.32 -1.60 -19.18
C THR A 159 -7.79 -1.19 -19.30
N TYR A 160 -8.08 0.10 -19.21
CA TYR A 160 -9.45 0.64 -19.35
C TYR A 160 -9.81 1.08 -20.79
N LYS A 161 -8.89 0.95 -21.75
CA LYS A 161 -9.18 1.07 -23.19
C LYS A 161 -9.92 -0.17 -23.68
#